data_AF-A0A2M7QBQ3-F1
#
_entry.id   AF-A0A2M7QBQ3-F1
#
_cell.length_a   1.000
_cell.length_b   1.000
_cell.length_c   1.000
_cell.angle_alpha   90.00
_cell.angle_beta   90.00
_cell.angle_gamma   90.00
#
_symmetry.space_group_name_H-M   'P 1'
#
loop_
_entity.id
_entity.type
_entity.pdbx_description
1 polymer ?
#
loop_
_entity_poly.entity_id
_entity_poly.type
_entity_poly.pdbx_seq_one_letter_code
_entity_poly.pdbx_strand_id
1 'polypeptide(L)'
;TEDPKHMSIDLAKKEFICKKCGGILSNSDRAFGRWVPKKFKAKPKWSGYHISLLMAPWVTAKEIVDKYQECVDGRQTMDFFYNKVLGLPFAGGGNSVDEETVLGAVTAEANAYQGRIVVGVDTGIDLHYVVGNRQGLLGFGQMKDYMPDATNNLALTETLEYFLKKFPNSVMVVDQGGDIIGSRKLRSAYPGRVFLCHYAADRKTMQLIRWGEKDESGNVLADRNRMVQLVADELRDKRLKLYNGTRADWHDYWLHWSHIYRTWKEDALGVPRYTWMRDGRDDWVHATVYWRIGVSRFGEGGSIVGVRDRPEPNSYMVNANQTASFDPKELFKLGEGLSTEDEEDQEWR
;
A
#
# COMPACT_ATOMS: atom_id res chain seq x y z
N THR A 1 -28.23 -3.54 13.36
CA THR A 1 -29.52 -3.05 12.84
C THR A 1 -29.60 -1.61 13.21
N GLU A 2 -29.71 -0.75 12.21
CA GLU A 2 -29.80 0.71 12.38
C GLU A 2 -31.22 1.15 12.76
N ASP A 3 -32.21 0.24 12.72
CA ASP A 3 -33.56 0.51 13.20
C ASP A 3 -33.59 0.54 14.75
N PRO A 4 -33.88 1.71 15.37
CA PRO A 4 -33.99 1.86 16.82
C PRO A 4 -35.04 0.93 17.45
N LYS A 5 -36.09 0.55 16.71
CA LYS A 5 -37.14 -0.37 17.19
C LYS A 5 -36.64 -1.79 17.43
N HIS A 6 -35.46 -2.12 16.92
CA HIS A 6 -34.85 -3.44 17.04
C HIS A 6 -33.60 -3.45 17.93
N MET A 7 -33.27 -2.33 18.59
CA MET A 7 -32.15 -2.21 19.51
C MET A 7 -32.51 -2.66 20.92
N SER A 8 -31.56 -3.27 21.63
CA SER A 8 -31.70 -3.63 23.06
C SER A 8 -31.23 -2.50 23.99
N ILE A 9 -30.77 -1.37 23.44
CA ILE A 9 -30.24 -0.23 24.17
C ILE A 9 -30.94 1.01 23.64
N ASP A 10 -31.43 1.85 24.53
CA ASP A 10 -31.85 3.22 24.25
C ASP A 10 -30.62 4.13 24.32
N LEU A 11 -30.18 4.68 23.19
CA LEU A 11 -28.96 5.49 23.12
C LEU A 11 -29.09 6.82 23.86
N ALA A 12 -30.30 7.39 23.95
CA ALA A 12 -30.52 8.67 24.62
C ALA A 12 -30.56 8.49 26.14
N LYS A 13 -31.25 7.46 26.61
CA LYS A 13 -31.34 7.15 28.05
C LYS A 13 -30.13 6.39 28.57
N LYS A 14 -29.34 5.77 27.69
CA LYS A 14 -28.23 4.87 28.01
C LYS A 14 -28.66 3.70 28.91
N GLU A 15 -29.84 3.14 28.60
CA GLU A 15 -30.47 2.04 29.35
C GLU A 15 -30.72 0.82 28.46
N PHE A 16 -30.70 -0.38 29.05
CA PHE A 16 -31.14 -1.59 28.34
C PHE A 16 -32.67 -1.63 28.26
N ILE A 17 -33.20 -1.92 27.07
CA ILE A 17 -34.64 -1.95 26.83
C ILE A 17 -35.10 -3.25 26.18
N CYS A 18 -36.31 -3.68 26.53
CA CYS A 18 -36.96 -4.81 25.90
C CYS A 18 -37.40 -4.45 24.48
N LYS A 19 -36.94 -5.22 23.49
CA LYS A 19 -37.29 -5.01 22.07
C LYS A 19 -38.79 -5.15 21.74
N LYS A 20 -39.59 -5.74 22.64
CA LYS A 20 -41.02 -5.99 22.41
C LYS A 20 -41.92 -4.92 23.04
N CYS A 21 -41.64 -4.53 24.28
CA CYS A 21 -42.49 -3.61 25.04
C CYS A 21 -41.82 -2.26 25.35
N GLY A 22 -40.52 -2.10 25.08
CA GLY A 22 -39.76 -0.88 25.38
C GLY A 22 -39.46 -0.65 26.86
N GLY A 23 -39.89 -1.55 27.75
CA GLY A 23 -39.59 -1.47 29.19
C GLY A 23 -38.09 -1.62 29.48
N ILE A 24 -37.62 -0.95 30.52
CA ILE A 24 -36.22 -1.01 30.96
C ILE A 24 -35.93 -2.42 31.51
N LEU A 25 -34.81 -3.00 31.10
CA LEU A 25 -34.32 -4.29 31.57
C LEU A 25 -33.33 -4.07 32.71
N SER A 26 -33.64 -4.62 33.89
CA SER A 26 -32.71 -4.62 35.02
C SER A 26 -31.56 -5.62 34.81
N ASN A 27 -30.52 -5.51 35.65
CA ASN A 27 -29.44 -6.50 35.67
C ASN A 27 -29.94 -7.90 36.01
N SER A 28 -30.99 -8.00 36.84
CA SER A 28 -31.65 -9.26 37.17
C SER A 28 -32.31 -9.87 35.93
N ASP A 29 -33.05 -9.07 35.16
CA ASP A 29 -33.72 -9.54 33.92
C ASP A 29 -32.71 -10.09 32.89
N ARG A 30 -31.52 -9.47 32.83
CA ARG A 30 -30.42 -9.91 31.97
C ARG A 30 -29.72 -11.17 32.49
N ALA A 31 -29.57 -11.31 33.81
CA ALA A 31 -28.90 -12.44 34.45
C ALA A 31 -29.74 -13.73 34.46
N PHE A 32 -31.06 -13.61 34.68
CA PHE A 32 -31.97 -14.76 34.82
C PHE A 32 -32.74 -15.09 33.53
N GLY A 33 -32.28 -14.57 32.39
CA GLY A 33 -32.85 -14.89 31.08
C GLY A 33 -32.63 -16.34 30.67
N ARG A 34 -33.22 -16.73 29.53
CA ARG A 34 -33.00 -18.05 28.91
C ARG A 34 -32.54 -17.92 27.46
N TRP A 35 -31.69 -18.84 27.04
CA TRP A 35 -31.29 -18.96 25.64
C TRP A 35 -32.42 -19.57 24.82
N VAL A 36 -32.86 -18.84 23.78
CA VAL A 36 -33.90 -19.30 22.85
C VAL A 36 -33.26 -19.52 21.47
N PRO A 37 -33.42 -20.70 20.85
CA PRO A 37 -32.83 -20.98 19.55
C PRO A 37 -33.43 -20.07 18.46
N LYS A 38 -32.57 -19.43 17.65
CA LYS A 38 -33.01 -18.57 16.53
C LYS A 38 -33.69 -19.35 15.40
N LYS A 39 -33.32 -20.60 15.18
CA LYS A 39 -33.94 -21.51 14.20
C LYS A 39 -34.24 -22.83 14.89
N PHE A 40 -35.49 -23.25 14.86
CA PHE A 40 -35.89 -24.54 15.42
C PHE A 40 -35.49 -25.65 14.45
N LYS A 41 -34.62 -26.56 14.89
CA LYS A 41 -34.36 -27.83 14.21
C LYS A 41 -34.83 -28.94 15.12
N ALA A 42 -35.60 -29.90 14.59
CA ALA A 42 -35.94 -31.10 15.33
C ALA A 42 -34.63 -31.87 15.63
N LYS A 43 -34.28 -32.02 16.92
CA LYS A 43 -33.09 -32.73 17.43
C LYS A 43 -31.74 -32.15 16.93
N PRO A 44 -31.31 -30.96 17.39
CA PRO A 44 -30.01 -30.42 17.03
C PRO A 44 -28.87 -31.24 17.67
N LYS A 45 -27.87 -31.61 16.87
CA LYS A 45 -26.64 -32.30 17.35
C LYS A 45 -25.74 -31.38 18.19
N TRP A 46 -25.76 -30.08 17.91
CA TRP A 46 -24.89 -29.08 18.53
C TRP A 46 -25.68 -27.87 19.00
N SER A 47 -25.23 -27.26 20.09
CA SER A 47 -25.75 -25.98 20.60
C SER A 47 -24.65 -24.93 20.53
N GLY A 48 -24.94 -23.81 19.86
CA GLY A 48 -24.03 -22.67 19.77
C GLY A 48 -24.66 -21.44 20.42
N TYR A 49 -23.85 -20.67 21.15
CA TYR A 49 -24.27 -19.48 21.87
C TYR A 49 -23.48 -18.28 21.36
N HIS A 50 -24.18 -17.18 21.07
CA HIS A 50 -23.56 -15.91 20.70
C HIS A 50 -23.51 -15.04 21.96
N ILE A 51 -22.32 -14.86 22.52
CA ILE A 51 -22.07 -14.15 23.77
C ILE A 51 -21.48 -12.77 23.45
N SER A 52 -22.11 -11.70 23.93
CA SER A 52 -21.69 -10.31 23.73
C SER A 52 -21.70 -9.54 25.04
N LEU A 53 -21.03 -8.38 25.12
CA LEU A 53 -21.03 -7.59 26.36
C LEU A 53 -22.43 -7.08 26.72
N LEU A 54 -23.38 -7.06 25.76
CA LEU A 54 -24.77 -6.69 26.01
C LEU A 54 -25.48 -7.63 26.99
N MET A 55 -25.00 -8.86 27.21
CA MET A 55 -25.61 -9.77 28.20
C MET A 55 -24.83 -9.86 29.51
N ALA A 56 -23.64 -9.29 29.59
CA ALA A 56 -22.84 -9.29 30.81
C ALA A 56 -23.53 -8.40 31.88
N PRO A 57 -24.12 -8.97 32.96
CA PRO A 57 -24.98 -8.20 33.86
C PRO A 57 -24.24 -7.10 34.64
N TRP A 58 -22.91 -7.18 34.73
CA TRP A 58 -22.06 -6.17 35.35
C TRP A 58 -21.64 -5.02 34.41
N VAL A 59 -21.90 -5.14 33.09
CA VAL A 59 -21.62 -4.08 32.11
C VAL A 59 -22.88 -3.24 31.92
N THR A 60 -22.75 -1.93 32.12
CA THR A 60 -23.86 -0.97 31.98
C THR A 60 -24.13 -0.60 30.52
N ALA A 61 -25.36 -0.19 30.20
CA ALA A 61 -25.68 0.30 28.86
C ALA A 61 -24.90 1.59 28.54
N LYS A 62 -24.65 2.43 29.55
CA LYS A 62 -23.76 3.59 29.44
C LYS A 62 -22.36 3.23 28.96
N GLU A 63 -21.71 2.23 29.54
CA GLU A 63 -20.37 1.79 29.10
C GLU A 63 -20.37 1.32 27.64
N ILE A 64 -21.43 0.63 27.20
CA ILE A 64 -21.55 0.20 25.80
C ILE A 64 -21.68 1.41 24.87
N VAL A 65 -22.51 2.40 25.24
CA VAL A 65 -22.68 3.64 24.47
C VAL A 65 -21.39 4.45 24.44
N ASP A 66 -20.66 4.53 25.55
CA ASP A 66 -19.41 5.27 25.61
C ASP A 66 -18.32 4.58 24.73
N LYS A 67 -18.25 3.24 24.73
CA LYS A 67 -17.40 2.47 23.79
C LYS A 67 -17.78 2.67 22.33
N TYR A 68 -19.07 2.82 22.03
CA TYR A 68 -19.52 3.14 20.68
C TYR A 68 -19.08 4.56 20.29
N GLN A 69 -19.26 5.52 21.20
CA GLN A 69 -18.87 6.91 20.97
C GLN A 69 -17.35 7.05 20.77
N GLU A 70 -16.55 6.30 21.52
CA GLU A 70 -15.10 6.20 21.29
C GLU A 70 -14.75 5.79 19.86
N CYS A 71 -15.55 4.92 19.23
CA CYS A 71 -15.35 4.53 17.86
C CYS A 71 -15.76 5.64 16.87
N VAL A 72 -16.86 6.34 17.16
CA VAL A 72 -17.31 7.49 16.35
C VAL A 72 -16.33 8.67 16.44
N ASP A 73 -15.75 8.89 17.61
CA ASP A 73 -14.75 9.94 17.87
C ASP A 73 -13.37 9.59 17.29
N GLY A 74 -13.21 8.42 16.67
CA GLY A 74 -11.93 7.95 16.12
C GLY A 74 -10.89 7.52 17.17
N ARG A 75 -11.28 7.44 18.45
CA ARG A 75 -10.42 6.93 19.53
C ARG A 75 -10.31 5.40 19.55
N GLN A 76 -11.23 4.71 18.87
CA GLN A 76 -11.26 3.26 18.72
C GLN A 76 -11.82 2.87 17.35
N THR A 77 -11.64 1.62 16.92
CA THR A 77 -12.13 1.14 15.63
C THR A 77 -13.55 0.57 15.72
N MET A 78 -14.34 0.73 14.65
CA MET A 78 -15.65 0.04 14.58
C MET A 78 -15.48 -1.48 14.66
N ASP A 79 -14.41 -2.05 14.10
CA ASP A 79 -14.06 -3.47 14.23
C ASP A 79 -13.95 -3.92 15.68
N PHE A 80 -13.31 -3.12 16.54
CA PHE A 80 -13.25 -3.39 17.97
C PHE A 80 -14.66 -3.44 18.56
N PHE A 81 -15.52 -2.48 18.22
CA PHE A 81 -16.89 -2.46 18.73
C PHE A 81 -17.66 -3.72 18.32
N TYR A 82 -17.69 -4.06 17.04
CA TYR A 82 -18.46 -5.22 16.58
C TYR A 82 -17.87 -6.56 17.08
N ASN A 83 -16.55 -6.74 17.01
CA ASN A 83 -15.91 -8.00 17.40
C ASN A 83 -15.85 -8.17 18.93
N LYS A 84 -15.41 -7.13 19.65
CA LYS A 84 -15.13 -7.22 21.10
C LYS A 84 -16.30 -6.81 21.96
N VAL A 85 -17.20 -5.92 21.51
CA VAL A 85 -18.39 -5.50 22.28
C VAL A 85 -19.61 -6.32 21.87
N LEU A 86 -19.88 -6.45 20.57
CA LEU A 86 -21.08 -7.13 20.08
C LEU A 86 -20.91 -8.64 19.85
N GLY A 87 -19.68 -9.16 19.82
CA GLY A 87 -19.40 -10.58 19.53
C GLY A 87 -19.73 -10.98 18.08
N LEU A 88 -19.92 -10.00 17.21
CA LEU A 88 -20.29 -10.20 15.82
C LEU A 88 -19.02 -10.27 14.98
N PRO A 89 -18.90 -11.24 14.05
CA PRO A 89 -17.81 -11.24 13.10
C PRO A 89 -17.92 -9.99 12.24
N PHE A 90 -16.99 -9.06 12.43
CA PHE A 90 -16.84 -7.86 11.64
C PHE A 90 -15.44 -7.87 11.03
N ALA A 91 -15.39 -8.20 9.75
CA ALA A 91 -14.27 -7.80 8.92
C ALA A 91 -14.52 -6.33 8.59
N GLY A 92 -13.77 -5.42 9.20
CA GLY A 92 -13.86 -4.02 8.82
C GLY A 92 -13.60 -3.87 7.33
N GLY A 93 -14.55 -3.31 6.60
CA GLY A 93 -14.38 -2.91 5.20
C GLY A 93 -13.28 -1.85 4.98
N GLY A 94 -12.55 -1.47 6.03
CA GLY A 94 -11.34 -0.65 5.98
C GLY A 94 -10.04 -1.43 6.14
N ASN A 95 -10.09 -2.74 6.40
CA ASN A 95 -8.90 -3.56 6.57
C ASN A 95 -8.54 -4.37 5.32
N SER A 96 -9.36 -4.40 4.29
CA SER A 96 -9.00 -4.99 3.01
C SER A 96 -9.49 -4.08 1.88
N VAL A 97 -8.94 -4.28 0.69
CA VAL A 97 -9.39 -3.55 -0.51
C VAL A 97 -10.46 -4.38 -1.19
N ASP A 98 -11.70 -3.89 -1.18
CA ASP A 98 -12.82 -4.60 -1.81
C ASP A 98 -12.79 -4.49 -3.35
N GLU A 99 -13.52 -5.39 -4.01
CA GLU A 99 -13.59 -5.42 -5.47
C GLU A 99 -14.11 -4.13 -6.08
N GLU A 100 -15.13 -3.54 -5.44
CA GLU A 100 -15.72 -2.31 -5.96
C GLU A 100 -14.78 -1.10 -5.81
N THR A 101 -13.88 -1.09 -4.83
CA THR A 101 -12.84 -0.08 -4.65
C THR A 101 -11.94 -0.03 -5.87
N VAL A 102 -11.51 -1.18 -6.39
CA VAL A 102 -10.64 -1.25 -7.57
C VAL A 102 -11.44 -1.20 -8.87
N LEU A 103 -12.36 -2.14 -9.08
CA LEU A 103 -13.05 -2.28 -10.36
C LEU A 103 -14.09 -1.18 -10.61
N GLY A 104 -14.57 -0.49 -9.57
CA GLY A 104 -15.38 0.71 -9.72
C GLY A 104 -14.59 1.93 -10.22
N ALA A 105 -13.24 1.86 -10.25
CA ALA A 105 -12.39 2.88 -10.85
C ALA A 105 -12.17 2.67 -12.36
N VAL A 106 -12.64 1.55 -12.92
CA VAL A 106 -12.56 1.26 -14.36
C VAL A 106 -13.46 2.19 -15.15
N THR A 107 -12.92 2.78 -16.20
CA THR A 107 -13.64 3.69 -17.08
C THR A 107 -13.48 3.30 -18.55
N ALA A 108 -14.58 3.40 -19.30
CA ALA A 108 -14.60 3.27 -20.75
C ALA A 108 -14.18 4.58 -21.47
N GLU A 109 -13.96 5.66 -20.72
CA GLU A 109 -13.42 6.90 -21.28
C GLU A 109 -12.04 6.63 -21.88
N ALA A 110 -11.75 7.27 -23.02
CA ALA A 110 -10.40 7.26 -23.57
C ALA A 110 -9.50 8.16 -22.72
N ASN A 111 -8.29 7.69 -22.42
CA ASN A 111 -7.27 8.55 -21.83
C ASN A 111 -6.85 9.62 -22.86
N ALA A 112 -6.64 10.87 -22.42
CA ALA A 112 -6.24 11.95 -23.33
C ALA A 112 -4.76 11.90 -23.70
N TYR A 113 -4.00 10.95 -23.12
CA TYR A 113 -2.55 10.78 -23.26
C TYR A 113 -1.77 12.06 -22.95
N GLN A 114 -2.30 12.88 -22.03
CA GLN A 114 -1.66 14.12 -21.62
C GLN A 114 -0.56 13.87 -20.58
N GLY A 115 0.56 14.59 -20.75
CA GLY A 115 1.69 14.53 -19.84
C GLY A 115 2.63 13.36 -20.11
N ARG A 116 3.49 13.08 -19.12
CA ARG A 116 4.53 12.06 -19.21
C ARG A 116 3.98 10.68 -18.86
N ILE A 117 4.36 9.67 -19.64
CA ILE A 117 4.14 8.27 -19.29
C ILE A 117 5.07 7.88 -18.14
N VAL A 118 4.49 7.31 -17.09
CA VAL A 118 5.20 6.75 -15.95
C VAL A 118 4.96 5.25 -15.94
N VAL A 119 6.02 4.50 -15.69
CA VAL A 119 5.97 3.04 -15.50
C VAL A 119 6.43 2.74 -14.09
N GLY A 120 5.61 2.05 -13.31
CA GLY A 120 6.02 1.47 -12.04
C GLY A 120 6.29 -0.01 -12.21
N VAL A 121 7.37 -0.51 -11.61
CA VAL A 121 7.82 -1.89 -11.77
C VAL A 121 8.13 -2.50 -10.41
N ASP A 122 7.50 -3.62 -10.12
CA ASP A 122 7.83 -4.48 -8.98
C ASP A 122 8.70 -5.64 -9.45
N THR A 123 9.81 -5.87 -8.75
CA THR A 123 10.81 -6.86 -9.14
C THR A 123 10.62 -8.14 -8.35
N GLY A 124 10.21 -9.21 -9.02
CA GLY A 124 10.11 -10.56 -8.46
C GLY A 124 10.70 -11.60 -9.40
N ILE A 125 10.12 -12.80 -9.42
CA ILE A 125 10.46 -13.82 -10.42
C ILE A 125 10.12 -13.33 -11.83
N ASP A 126 8.94 -12.72 -11.98
CA ASP A 126 8.52 -11.99 -13.17
C ASP A 126 8.50 -10.49 -12.87
N LEU A 127 8.79 -9.66 -13.87
CA LEU A 127 8.80 -8.20 -13.72
C LEU A 127 7.39 -7.66 -13.95
N HIS A 128 6.67 -7.39 -12.86
CA HIS A 128 5.31 -6.86 -12.93
C HIS A 128 5.35 -5.35 -13.12
N TYR A 129 4.63 -4.85 -14.13
CA TYR A 129 4.58 -3.42 -14.40
C TYR A 129 3.15 -2.89 -14.41
N VAL A 130 3.07 -1.60 -14.11
CA VAL A 130 1.89 -0.75 -14.30
C VAL A 130 2.32 0.48 -15.09
N VAL A 131 1.56 0.85 -16.11
CA VAL A 131 1.83 2.00 -16.96
C VAL A 131 0.67 2.98 -16.92
N GLY A 132 0.98 4.27 -16.83
CA GLY A 132 -0.05 5.31 -16.78
C GLY A 132 0.53 6.72 -16.93
N ASN A 133 -0.31 7.71 -16.68
CA ASN A 133 0.06 9.12 -16.64
C ASN A 133 -0.71 9.83 -15.52
N ARG A 134 -0.63 11.15 -15.41
CA ARG A 134 -1.34 11.89 -14.36
C ARG A 134 -2.86 11.61 -14.30
N GLN A 135 -3.49 11.28 -15.42
CA GLN A 135 -4.94 11.02 -15.44
C GLN A 135 -5.31 9.69 -14.78
N GLY A 136 -4.40 8.70 -14.77
CA GLY A 136 -4.63 7.37 -14.22
C GLY A 136 -3.81 6.28 -14.92
N LEU A 137 -4.19 5.03 -14.66
CA LEU A 137 -3.54 3.85 -15.23
C LEU A 137 -4.06 3.57 -16.63
N LEU A 138 -3.15 3.22 -17.53
CA LEU A 138 -3.41 2.85 -18.92
C LEU A 138 -3.40 1.34 -19.13
N GLY A 139 -2.72 0.60 -18.25
CA GLY A 139 -2.62 -0.85 -18.30
C GLY A 139 -1.61 -1.39 -17.30
N PHE A 140 -1.54 -2.71 -17.23
CA PHE A 140 -0.65 -3.47 -16.38
C PHE A 140 -0.22 -4.75 -17.12
N GLY A 141 0.83 -5.41 -16.63
CA GLY A 141 1.27 -6.67 -17.20
C GLY A 141 2.56 -7.18 -16.57
N GLN A 142 3.21 -8.09 -17.28
CA GLN A 142 4.49 -8.70 -16.89
C GLN A 142 5.48 -8.61 -18.05
N MET A 143 6.76 -8.49 -17.72
CA MET A 143 7.89 -8.59 -18.66
C MET A 143 8.85 -9.68 -18.20
N LYS A 144 9.58 -10.26 -19.15
CA LYS A 144 10.55 -11.34 -18.87
C LYS A 144 11.90 -10.81 -18.40
N ASP A 145 12.29 -9.62 -18.88
CA ASP A 145 13.60 -9.04 -18.58
C ASP A 145 13.56 -7.49 -18.70
N TYR A 146 14.63 -6.85 -18.24
CA TYR A 146 14.83 -5.42 -18.28
C TYR A 146 15.19 -4.94 -19.69
N MET A 147 16.05 -5.68 -20.39
CA MET A 147 16.59 -5.33 -21.71
C MET A 147 16.66 -6.57 -22.60
N PRO A 148 16.68 -6.41 -23.94
CA PRO A 148 16.87 -7.53 -24.85
C PRO A 148 18.14 -8.30 -24.51
N ASP A 149 18.03 -9.62 -24.55
CA ASP A 149 19.15 -10.53 -24.34
C ASP A 149 19.33 -11.43 -25.57
N ALA A 150 20.52 -11.39 -26.15
CA ALA A 150 20.89 -12.22 -27.29
C ALA A 150 21.02 -13.70 -26.89
N THR A 151 21.35 -14.00 -25.63
CA THR A 151 21.49 -15.37 -25.14
C THR A 151 20.14 -16.07 -25.04
N ASN A 152 19.11 -15.37 -24.54
CA ASN A 152 17.75 -15.88 -24.43
C ASN A 152 16.83 -15.51 -25.62
N ASN A 153 17.36 -14.84 -26.64
CA ASN A 153 16.66 -14.36 -27.83
C ASN A 153 15.38 -13.55 -27.51
N LEU A 154 15.46 -12.71 -26.47
CA LEU A 154 14.34 -11.89 -26.01
C LEU A 154 14.18 -10.64 -26.89
N ALA A 155 12.98 -10.46 -27.46
CA ALA A 155 12.66 -9.30 -28.27
C ALA A 155 12.43 -8.06 -27.38
N LEU A 156 12.65 -6.85 -27.93
CA LEU A 156 12.40 -5.59 -27.22
C LEU A 156 10.99 -5.53 -26.62
N THR A 157 9.97 -6.03 -27.32
CA THR A 157 8.57 -6.06 -26.90
C THR A 157 8.29 -6.92 -25.67
N GLU A 158 9.23 -7.78 -25.27
CA GLU A 158 9.13 -8.65 -24.09
C GLU A 158 9.93 -8.12 -22.89
N THR A 159 10.45 -6.89 -23.01
CA THR A 159 11.35 -6.29 -22.01
C THR A 159 10.91 -4.89 -21.59
N LEU A 160 11.32 -4.47 -20.40
CA LEU A 160 10.99 -3.14 -19.86
C LEU A 160 11.54 -2.00 -20.73
N GLU A 161 12.67 -2.20 -21.42
CA GLU A 161 13.24 -1.23 -22.35
C GLU A 161 12.26 -0.82 -23.46
N TYR A 162 11.26 -1.66 -23.78
CA TYR A 162 10.16 -1.31 -24.70
C TYR A 162 9.55 0.06 -24.38
N PHE A 163 9.19 0.31 -23.12
CA PHE A 163 8.54 1.56 -22.74
C PHE A 163 9.45 2.77 -22.90
N LEU A 164 10.75 2.59 -22.67
CA LEU A 164 11.75 3.65 -22.76
C LEU A 164 12.06 4.04 -24.21
N LYS A 165 12.03 3.06 -25.13
CA LYS A 165 12.19 3.26 -26.58
C LYS A 165 10.91 3.76 -27.25
N LYS A 166 9.77 3.13 -26.96
CA LYS A 166 8.48 3.43 -27.59
C LYS A 166 7.95 4.80 -27.18
N PHE A 167 8.19 5.20 -25.93
CA PHE A 167 7.78 6.48 -25.38
C PHE A 167 9.02 7.26 -24.94
N PRO A 168 9.63 8.10 -25.81
CA PRO A 168 10.91 8.75 -25.54
C PRO A 168 10.93 9.63 -24.28
N ASN A 169 9.77 10.12 -23.86
CA ASN A 169 9.62 10.93 -22.67
C ASN A 169 9.26 10.13 -21.42
N SER A 170 9.10 8.81 -21.50
CA SER A 170 8.68 8.01 -20.34
C SER A 170 9.74 7.97 -19.25
N VAL A 171 9.25 7.86 -18.01
CA VAL A 171 10.05 7.59 -16.82
C VAL A 171 9.60 6.28 -16.19
N MET A 172 10.51 5.63 -15.49
CA MET A 172 10.30 4.35 -14.84
C MET A 172 10.79 4.40 -13.40
N VAL A 173 9.98 3.90 -12.48
CA VAL A 173 10.36 3.70 -11.07
C VAL A 173 10.32 2.20 -10.82
N VAL A 174 11.46 1.64 -10.42
CA VAL A 174 11.67 0.20 -10.29
C VAL A 174 12.00 -0.12 -8.84
N ASP A 175 11.41 -1.19 -8.29
CA ASP A 175 11.85 -1.74 -7.02
C ASP A 175 13.35 -2.07 -7.05
N GLN A 176 14.10 -1.60 -6.07
CA GLN A 176 15.51 -1.95 -5.88
C GLN A 176 15.68 -3.19 -5.00
N GLY A 177 14.59 -3.69 -4.42
CA GLY A 177 14.59 -4.78 -3.48
C GLY A 177 14.94 -6.13 -4.08
N GLY A 178 14.27 -6.54 -5.15
CA GLY A 178 14.41 -7.88 -5.73
C GLY A 178 15.69 -8.08 -6.53
N ASP A 179 15.68 -7.70 -7.81
CA ASP A 179 16.84 -7.84 -8.70
C ASP A 179 17.63 -6.54 -8.79
N ILE A 180 18.84 -6.58 -8.22
CA ILE A 180 19.75 -5.45 -8.12
C ILE A 180 20.54 -5.25 -9.43
N ILE A 181 20.80 -6.31 -10.21
CA ILE A 181 21.72 -6.24 -11.36
C ILE A 181 20.99 -5.67 -12.58
N GLY A 182 19.84 -6.26 -12.93
CA GLY A 182 19.07 -5.85 -14.11
C GLY A 182 18.57 -4.42 -14.02
N SER A 183 18.00 -4.06 -12.86
CA SER A 183 17.51 -2.72 -12.55
C SER A 183 18.60 -1.64 -12.63
N ARG A 184 19.79 -1.90 -12.07
CA ARG A 184 20.95 -0.98 -12.15
C ARG A 184 21.48 -0.84 -13.57
N LYS A 185 21.55 -1.93 -14.34
CA LYS A 185 21.98 -1.90 -15.74
C LYS A 185 21.02 -1.03 -16.57
N LEU A 186 19.71 -1.22 -16.39
CA LEU A 186 18.69 -0.41 -17.06
C LEU A 186 18.80 1.07 -16.66
N ARG A 187 19.04 1.36 -15.36
CA ARG A 187 19.28 2.73 -14.89
C ARG A 187 20.49 3.37 -15.56
N SER A 188 21.62 2.67 -15.60
CA SER A 188 22.85 3.19 -16.20
C SER A 188 22.69 3.46 -17.70
N ALA A 189 21.87 2.66 -18.40
CA ALA A 189 21.55 2.89 -19.81
C ALA A 189 20.59 4.08 -20.04
N TYR A 190 19.78 4.43 -19.04
CA TYR A 190 18.74 5.46 -19.12
C TYR A 190 18.76 6.45 -17.93
N PRO A 191 19.88 7.18 -17.72
CA PRO A 191 20.03 8.10 -16.60
C PRO A 191 18.98 9.22 -16.66
N GLY A 192 18.42 9.56 -15.49
CA GLY A 192 17.36 10.56 -15.36
C GLY A 192 15.98 10.12 -15.85
N ARG A 193 15.86 8.89 -16.38
CA ARG A 193 14.57 8.30 -16.81
C ARG A 193 14.19 7.09 -15.98
N VAL A 194 15.15 6.33 -15.48
CA VAL A 194 14.92 5.16 -14.61
C VAL A 194 15.38 5.51 -13.20
N PHE A 195 14.55 5.23 -12.21
CA PHE A 195 14.80 5.50 -10.81
C PHE A 195 14.58 4.24 -9.98
N LEU A 196 15.45 4.02 -9.01
CA LEU A 196 15.46 2.83 -8.16
C LEU A 196 14.85 3.20 -6.82
N CYS A 197 13.73 2.57 -6.47
CA CYS A 197 12.97 2.87 -5.27
C CYS A 197 13.31 1.88 -4.16
N HIS A 198 13.50 2.42 -2.97
CA HIS A 198 13.71 1.69 -1.73
C HIS A 198 12.56 2.00 -0.79
N TYR A 199 11.92 0.96 -0.26
CA TYR A 199 11.04 1.14 0.88
C TYR A 199 11.88 1.31 2.14
N ALA A 200 11.59 2.36 2.89
CA ALA A 200 12.17 2.61 4.20
C ALA A 200 11.09 3.20 5.11
N ALA A 201 11.08 2.78 6.38
CA ALA A 201 10.25 3.43 7.37
C ALA A 201 10.88 4.79 7.69
N ASP A 202 10.29 5.89 7.23
CA ASP A 202 10.77 7.21 7.64
C ASP A 202 10.37 7.47 9.09
N ARG A 203 11.35 7.38 9.99
CA ARG A 203 11.16 7.59 11.43
C ARG A 203 11.32 9.06 11.85
N LYS A 204 11.72 9.96 10.94
CA LYS A 204 12.18 11.31 11.30
C LYS A 204 11.45 12.43 10.56
N THR A 205 11.02 12.22 9.32
CA THR A 205 10.31 13.25 8.56
C THR A 205 8.89 12.82 8.20
N MET A 206 7.97 13.79 8.14
CA MET A 206 6.59 13.54 7.73
C MET A 206 6.45 13.28 6.21
N GLN A 207 7.55 13.34 5.45
CA GLN A 207 7.57 13.20 3.99
C GLN A 207 7.30 11.74 3.59
N LEU A 208 6.45 11.55 2.59
CA LEU A 208 6.10 10.22 2.07
C LEU A 208 7.16 9.67 1.11
N ILE A 209 7.81 10.57 0.37
CA ILE A 209 8.72 10.27 -0.73
C ILE A 209 9.90 11.22 -0.63
N ARG A 210 11.12 10.69 -0.69
CA ARG A 210 12.36 11.44 -0.76
C ARG A 210 13.14 11.01 -2.01
N TRP A 211 13.41 11.97 -2.88
CA TRP A 211 14.24 11.75 -4.05
C TRP A 211 15.69 12.03 -3.70
N GLY A 212 16.60 11.18 -4.16
CA GLY A 212 18.03 11.44 -4.03
C GLY A 212 18.45 12.65 -4.86
N GLU A 213 19.53 13.29 -4.44
CA GLU A 213 20.13 14.44 -5.09
C GLU A 213 21.58 14.13 -5.50
N LYS A 214 22.11 14.84 -6.50
CA LYS A 214 23.49 14.68 -6.99
C LYS A 214 23.80 13.21 -7.34
N ASP A 215 24.75 12.60 -6.63
CA ASP A 215 25.22 11.23 -6.84
C ASP A 215 24.12 10.18 -6.58
N GLU A 216 23.07 10.56 -5.84
CA GLU A 216 21.91 9.72 -5.56
C GLU A 216 20.69 10.05 -6.43
N SER A 217 20.83 10.92 -7.45
CA SER A 217 19.71 11.40 -8.28
C SER A 217 18.87 10.31 -8.96
N GLY A 218 19.40 9.09 -9.07
CA GLY A 218 18.71 7.90 -9.57
C GLY A 218 18.01 7.04 -8.51
N ASN A 219 18.00 7.46 -7.24
CA ASN A 219 17.40 6.71 -6.13
C ASN A 219 16.17 7.45 -5.55
N VAL A 220 15.24 6.68 -5.01
CA VAL A 220 14.04 7.17 -4.32
C VAL A 220 13.84 6.37 -3.05
N LEU A 221 13.49 7.05 -1.97
CA LEU A 221 13.05 6.45 -0.71
C LEU A 221 11.56 6.74 -0.53
N ALA A 222 10.78 5.73 -0.15
CA ALA A 222 9.35 5.88 0.10
C ALA A 222 8.88 5.04 1.30
N ASP A 223 7.89 5.55 2.02
CA ASP A 223 7.23 4.79 3.08
C ASP A 223 6.19 3.83 2.48
N ARG A 224 6.47 2.51 2.52
CA ARG A 224 5.60 1.47 1.96
C ARG A 224 4.16 1.57 2.47
N ASN A 225 3.97 1.59 3.79
CA ASN A 225 2.65 1.49 4.40
C ASN A 225 1.81 2.73 4.09
N ARG A 226 2.43 3.92 4.19
CA ARG A 226 1.73 5.18 3.91
C ARG A 226 1.44 5.34 2.41
N MET A 227 2.33 4.86 1.54
CA MET A 227 2.10 4.90 0.09
C MET A 227 1.01 3.91 -0.36
N VAL A 228 0.99 2.68 0.17
CA VAL A 228 -0.10 1.73 -0.10
C VAL A 228 -1.43 2.30 0.38
N GLN A 229 -1.47 2.87 1.59
CA GLN A 229 -2.66 3.54 2.11
C GLN A 229 -3.13 4.68 1.18
N LEU A 230 -2.21 5.54 0.73
CA LEU A 230 -2.53 6.65 -0.17
C LEU A 230 -3.17 6.16 -1.48
N VAL A 231 -2.61 5.13 -2.11
CA VAL A 231 -3.16 4.59 -3.37
C VAL A 231 -4.50 3.90 -3.14
N ALA A 232 -4.65 3.15 -2.04
CA ALA A 232 -5.91 2.51 -1.67
C ALA A 232 -7.02 3.56 -1.45
N ASP A 233 -6.69 4.70 -0.83
CA ASP A 233 -7.63 5.81 -0.65
C ASP A 233 -7.94 6.51 -1.97
N GLU A 234 -6.96 6.68 -2.87
CA GLU A 234 -7.21 7.22 -4.22
C GLU A 234 -8.15 6.34 -5.06
N LEU A 235 -8.06 5.01 -4.92
CA LEU A 235 -8.99 4.05 -5.52
C LEU A 235 -10.37 4.11 -4.88
N ARG A 236 -10.43 4.19 -3.55
CA ARG A 236 -11.68 4.28 -2.77
C ARG A 236 -12.47 5.55 -3.13
N ASP A 237 -11.77 6.68 -3.20
CA ASP A 237 -12.33 7.99 -3.53
C ASP A 237 -12.60 8.18 -5.04
N LYS A 238 -12.28 7.17 -5.88
CA LYS A 238 -12.37 7.25 -7.35
C LYS A 238 -11.56 8.40 -7.95
N ARG A 239 -10.47 8.81 -7.27
CA ARG A 239 -9.51 9.81 -7.74
C ARG A 239 -8.50 9.21 -8.72
N LEU A 240 -8.19 7.92 -8.57
CA LEU A 240 -7.42 7.16 -9.55
C LEU A 240 -8.37 6.43 -10.49
N LYS A 241 -8.21 6.63 -11.81
CA LYS A 241 -8.99 5.96 -12.86
C LYS A 241 -8.17 4.85 -13.53
N LEU A 242 -8.84 3.78 -13.93
CA LEU A 242 -8.28 2.67 -14.71
C LEU A 242 -8.86 2.73 -16.14
N TYR A 243 -8.07 3.20 -17.10
CA TYR A 243 -8.52 3.47 -18.47
C TYR A 243 -8.42 2.24 -19.38
N ASN A 244 -9.05 2.36 -20.56
CA ASN A 244 -8.84 1.47 -21.71
C ASN A 244 -9.17 0.00 -21.42
N GLY A 245 -10.23 -0.27 -20.66
CA GLY A 245 -10.65 -1.65 -20.39
C GLY A 245 -12.03 -1.74 -19.76
N THR A 246 -12.46 -2.98 -19.58
CA THR A 246 -13.66 -3.38 -18.86
C THR A 246 -13.28 -3.92 -17.48
N ARG A 247 -14.27 -4.14 -16.60
CA ARG A 247 -14.01 -4.78 -15.30
C ARG A 247 -13.35 -6.16 -15.46
N ALA A 248 -13.66 -6.89 -16.53
CA ALA A 248 -13.06 -8.19 -16.80
C ALA A 248 -11.56 -8.07 -17.14
N ASP A 249 -11.17 -7.05 -17.91
CA ASP A 249 -9.76 -6.82 -18.29
C ASP A 249 -8.88 -6.45 -17.08
N TRP A 250 -9.48 -5.89 -16.03
CA TRP A 250 -8.81 -5.49 -14.79
C TRP A 250 -8.99 -6.47 -13.64
N HIS A 251 -9.59 -7.64 -13.87
CA HIS A 251 -9.87 -8.61 -12.82
C HIS A 251 -8.59 -9.13 -12.16
N ASP A 252 -7.60 -9.55 -12.95
CA ASP A 252 -6.34 -10.07 -12.39
C ASP A 252 -5.58 -8.99 -11.61
N TYR A 253 -5.66 -7.73 -12.07
CA TYR A 253 -5.13 -6.60 -11.34
C TYR A 253 -5.82 -6.41 -9.99
N TRP A 254 -7.15 -6.46 -9.95
CA TRP A 254 -7.90 -6.42 -8.69
C TRP A 254 -7.50 -7.56 -7.74
N LEU A 255 -7.26 -8.76 -8.26
CA LEU A 255 -6.97 -9.92 -7.43
C LEU A 255 -5.73 -9.69 -6.55
N HIS A 256 -4.71 -8.99 -7.06
CA HIS A 256 -3.53 -8.62 -6.26
C HIS A 256 -3.88 -7.66 -5.10
N TRP A 257 -4.80 -6.72 -5.31
CA TRP A 257 -5.30 -5.84 -4.25
C TRP A 257 -6.14 -6.59 -3.21
N SER A 258 -6.80 -7.69 -3.60
CA SER A 258 -7.59 -8.52 -2.68
C SER A 258 -6.73 -9.27 -1.66
N HIS A 259 -5.45 -9.49 -1.96
CA HIS A 259 -4.49 -10.19 -1.10
C HIS A 259 -3.78 -9.30 -0.08
N ILE A 260 -4.11 -8.00 -0.03
CA ILE A 260 -3.54 -7.09 0.96
C ILE A 260 -4.58 -6.68 1.99
N TYR A 261 -4.15 -6.63 3.24
CA TYR A 261 -5.00 -6.25 4.35
C TYR A 261 -4.24 -5.44 5.41
N ARG A 262 -4.94 -4.51 6.05
CA ARG A 262 -4.39 -3.63 7.08
C ARG A 262 -4.62 -4.24 8.45
N THR A 263 -3.55 -4.29 9.24
CA THR A 263 -3.58 -4.63 10.66
C THR A 263 -3.14 -3.42 11.48
N TRP A 264 -3.48 -3.41 12.77
CA TRP A 264 -2.95 -2.42 13.69
C TRP A 264 -2.10 -3.11 14.74
N LYS A 265 -1.03 -2.43 15.17
CA LYS A 265 -0.22 -2.80 16.33
C LYS A 265 -0.03 -1.56 17.18
N GLU A 266 -0.15 -1.69 18.49
CA GLU A 266 0.29 -0.65 19.42
C GLU A 266 1.82 -0.60 19.40
N ASP A 267 2.39 0.59 19.27
CA ASP A 267 3.82 0.79 19.50
C ASP A 267 4.14 0.88 21.00
N ALA A 268 5.42 0.96 21.34
CA ALA A 268 5.87 1.00 22.74
C ALA A 268 5.33 2.19 23.55
N LEU A 269 4.77 3.21 22.89
CA LEU A 269 4.16 4.39 23.50
C LEU A 269 2.62 4.30 23.54
N GLY A 270 2.05 3.15 23.16
CA GLY A 270 0.60 2.92 23.11
C GLY A 270 -0.07 3.62 21.92
N VAL A 271 0.68 4.08 20.92
CA VAL A 271 0.11 4.71 19.73
C VAL A 271 -0.20 3.61 18.71
N PRO A 272 -1.45 3.52 18.22
CA PRO A 272 -1.80 2.54 17.20
C PRO A 272 -1.12 2.87 15.87
N ARG A 273 -0.29 1.95 15.38
CA ARG A 273 0.30 1.99 14.04
C ARG A 273 -0.38 0.99 13.13
N TYR A 274 -0.77 1.45 11.95
CA TYR A 274 -1.37 0.61 10.93
C TYR A 274 -0.29 0.10 9.96
N THR A 275 -0.33 -1.21 9.68
CA THR A 275 0.59 -1.88 8.77
C THR A 275 -0.19 -2.69 7.75
N TRP A 276 0.19 -2.57 6.48
CA TRP A 276 -0.36 -3.37 5.39
C TRP A 276 0.39 -4.70 5.30
N MET A 277 -0.34 -5.78 5.55
CA MET A 277 0.06 -7.17 5.45
C MET A 277 -0.47 -7.77 4.14
N ARG A 278 0.05 -8.94 3.77
CA ARG A 278 -0.38 -9.71 2.61
C ARG A 278 -0.61 -11.18 2.98
N ASP A 279 -1.50 -11.85 2.26
CA ASP A 279 -1.74 -13.30 2.35
C ASP A 279 -1.63 -14.02 0.99
N GLY A 280 -1.31 -13.27 -0.06
CA GLY A 280 -1.13 -13.76 -1.43
C GLY A 280 -0.24 -12.81 -2.23
N ARG A 281 -0.28 -12.98 -3.56
CA ARG A 281 0.53 -12.20 -4.49
C ARG A 281 0.02 -10.75 -4.59
N ASP A 282 0.92 -9.78 -4.46
CA ASP A 282 0.63 -8.34 -4.41
C ASP A 282 1.47 -7.49 -5.37
N ASP A 283 2.18 -8.10 -6.33
CA ASP A 283 3.15 -7.41 -7.21
C ASP A 283 2.59 -6.15 -7.92
N TRP A 284 1.39 -6.21 -8.50
CA TRP A 284 0.75 -5.04 -9.12
C TRP A 284 0.31 -3.94 -8.14
N VAL A 285 0.13 -4.25 -6.85
CA VAL A 285 -0.06 -3.23 -5.80
C VAL A 285 1.22 -2.39 -5.69
N HIS A 286 2.37 -3.07 -5.59
CA HIS A 286 3.67 -2.40 -5.48
C HIS A 286 4.06 -1.68 -6.76
N ALA A 287 3.86 -2.28 -7.94
CA ALA A 287 4.04 -1.60 -9.22
C ALA A 287 3.20 -0.31 -9.31
N THR A 288 1.97 -0.33 -8.78
CA THR A 288 1.12 0.88 -8.73
C THR A 288 1.67 1.94 -7.78
N VAL A 289 2.21 1.54 -6.62
CA VAL A 289 2.89 2.46 -5.70
C VAL A 289 4.08 3.13 -6.38
N TYR A 290 4.94 2.37 -7.07
CA TYR A 290 6.09 2.93 -7.79
C TYR A 290 5.65 3.87 -8.92
N TRP A 291 4.59 3.51 -9.64
CA TRP A 291 3.97 4.39 -10.62
C TRP A 291 3.51 5.70 -9.97
N ARG A 292 2.84 5.63 -8.82
CA ARG A 292 2.31 6.81 -8.13
C ARG A 292 3.42 7.73 -7.63
N ILE A 293 4.53 7.14 -7.18
CA ILE A 293 5.77 7.85 -6.84
C ILE A 293 6.28 8.62 -8.05
N GLY A 294 6.41 7.97 -9.22
CA GLY A 294 6.85 8.64 -10.44
C GLY A 294 5.91 9.78 -10.87
N VAL A 295 4.59 9.56 -10.80
CA VAL A 295 3.58 10.60 -11.11
C VAL A 295 3.69 11.80 -10.16
N SER A 296 4.04 11.59 -8.89
CA SER A 296 4.18 12.69 -7.91
C SER A 296 5.23 13.73 -8.31
N ARG A 297 6.30 13.31 -9.00
CA ARG A 297 7.38 14.20 -9.46
C ARG A 297 7.23 14.63 -10.91
N PHE A 298 6.76 13.73 -11.78
CA PHE A 298 6.82 13.94 -13.23
C PHE A 298 5.46 14.16 -13.90
N GLY A 299 4.36 14.05 -13.15
CA GLY A 299 3.00 14.18 -13.70
C GLY A 299 2.64 15.58 -14.22
N GLU A 300 3.30 16.65 -13.75
CA GLU A 300 3.00 18.04 -14.14
C GLU A 300 4.05 18.66 -15.10
N GLY A 301 4.89 17.83 -15.74
CA GLY A 301 5.90 18.32 -16.69
C GLY A 301 7.30 18.55 -16.10
N GLY A 302 7.63 17.85 -15.01
CA GLY A 302 8.96 17.91 -14.39
C GLY A 302 10.10 17.69 -15.41
N SER A 303 11.08 18.60 -15.39
CA SER A 303 12.27 18.54 -16.24
C SER A 303 13.11 17.30 -15.89
N ILE A 304 13.54 16.55 -16.91
CA ILE A 304 14.63 15.59 -16.75
C ILE A 304 15.89 16.43 -16.62
N VAL A 305 16.41 16.61 -15.40
CA VAL A 305 17.75 17.14 -15.22
C VAL A 305 18.69 16.01 -15.56
N GLY A 306 19.01 15.88 -16.86
CA GLY A 306 20.16 15.09 -17.26
C GLY A 306 21.37 15.75 -16.61
N VAL A 307 22.02 15.06 -15.68
CA VAL A 307 23.42 15.34 -15.40
C VAL A 307 24.14 15.02 -16.71
N ARG A 308 24.29 16.04 -17.57
CA ARG A 308 25.44 16.01 -18.46
C ARG A 308 26.60 16.07 -17.50
N ASP A 309 27.30 14.94 -17.34
CA ASP A 309 28.66 14.98 -16.84
C ASP A 309 29.35 16.02 -17.70
N ARG A 310 29.56 17.21 -17.15
CA ARG A 310 30.70 17.99 -17.58
C ARG A 310 31.85 17.07 -17.20
N PRO A 311 32.66 16.58 -18.15
CA PRO A 311 33.82 15.79 -17.78
C PRO A 311 34.59 16.66 -16.79
N GLU A 312 34.58 16.26 -15.51
CA GLU A 312 35.40 16.95 -14.55
C GLU A 312 36.83 16.79 -15.05
N PRO A 313 37.62 17.86 -15.11
CA PRO A 313 39.01 17.74 -15.50
C PRO A 313 39.65 16.72 -14.56
N ASN A 314 40.16 15.63 -15.13
CA ASN A 314 40.82 14.54 -14.43
C ASN A 314 41.67 15.09 -13.27
N SER A 315 41.35 14.73 -12.03
CA SER A 315 41.99 15.26 -10.83
C SER A 315 43.43 14.77 -10.62
N TYR A 316 43.97 13.96 -11.51
CA TYR A 316 45.38 13.58 -11.45
C TYR A 316 46.25 14.65 -12.11
N MET A 317 47.02 15.39 -11.30
CA MET A 317 48.19 16.08 -11.82
C MET A 317 49.25 15.01 -12.15
N VAL A 318 49.61 14.93 -13.44
CA VAL A 318 50.79 14.17 -13.86
C VAL A 318 52.00 15.00 -13.48
N ASN A 319 52.79 14.51 -12.53
CA ASN A 319 54.04 15.16 -12.14
C ASN A 319 55.03 15.10 -13.32
N ALA A 320 56.02 16.00 -13.35
CA ALA A 320 57.02 16.07 -14.43
C ALA A 320 57.82 14.76 -14.65
N ASN A 321 57.76 13.83 -13.70
CA ASN A 321 58.35 12.49 -13.75
C ASN A 321 57.38 11.38 -14.21
N GLN A 322 56.25 11.74 -14.84
CA GLN A 322 55.22 10.80 -15.33
C GLN A 322 54.56 9.94 -14.24
N THR A 323 54.64 10.33 -12.96
CA THR A 323 53.86 9.67 -11.90
C THR A 323 52.59 10.46 -11.61
N ALA A 324 51.49 9.74 -11.40
CA ALA A 324 50.25 10.33 -10.90
C ALA A 324 50.33 10.48 -9.38
N SER A 325 50.20 11.70 -8.86
CA SER A 325 49.95 11.89 -7.44
C SER A 325 48.51 11.49 -7.14
N PHE A 326 48.36 10.45 -6.35
CA PHE A 326 47.09 9.86 -5.97
C PHE A 326 46.87 10.12 -4.48
N ASP A 327 45.73 10.71 -4.09
CA ASP A 327 45.33 10.83 -2.69
C ASP A 327 44.53 9.56 -2.30
N PRO A 328 45.08 8.67 -1.45
CA PRO A 328 44.40 7.46 -1.02
C PRO A 328 43.06 7.73 -0.32
N LYS A 329 42.87 8.92 0.26
CA LYS A 329 41.62 9.29 0.94
C LYS A 329 40.44 9.45 -0.02
N GLU A 330 40.69 9.65 -1.32
CA GLU A 330 39.61 9.72 -2.31
C GLU A 330 39.06 8.34 -2.69
N LEU A 331 39.87 7.27 -2.56
CA LEU A 331 39.43 5.90 -2.85
C LEU A 331 38.52 5.32 -1.76
N PHE A 332 38.62 5.84 -0.53
CA PHE A 332 37.94 5.31 0.66
C PHE A 332 36.76 6.18 1.15
N LYS A 333 36.23 7.11 0.35
CA LYS A 333 35.00 7.87 0.68
C LYS A 333 33.71 7.03 0.65
N LEU A 334 33.80 5.72 0.44
CA LEU A 334 32.71 4.75 0.67
C LEU A 334 32.88 4.16 2.07
N GLY A 335 32.32 4.80 3.10
CA GLY A 335 32.40 4.21 4.44
C GLY A 335 31.93 4.98 5.66
N GLU A 336 31.42 6.21 5.56
CA GLU A 336 30.90 6.93 6.74
C GLU A 336 29.39 7.17 6.60
N GLY A 337 28.59 6.20 7.05
CA GLY A 337 27.13 6.35 7.10
C GLY A 337 26.30 5.09 7.30
N LEU A 338 26.89 3.88 7.30
CA LEU A 338 26.15 2.65 7.58
C LEU A 338 26.29 2.28 9.06
N SER A 339 25.35 2.75 9.87
CA SER A 339 25.11 2.18 11.20
C SER A 339 24.60 0.75 11.04
N THR A 340 25.29 -0.19 11.68
CA THR A 340 24.95 -1.60 11.78
C THR A 340 23.80 -1.81 12.76
N GLU A 341 22.56 -1.53 12.36
CA GLU A 341 21.35 -1.95 13.09
C GLU A 341 20.17 -2.13 12.10
N ASP A 342 20.25 -3.02 11.12
CA ASP A 342 19.12 -3.34 10.23
C ASP A 342 19.20 -4.82 9.73
N GLU A 343 19.43 -5.77 10.64
CA GLU A 343 19.40 -7.21 10.32
C GLU A 343 18.02 -7.87 10.54
N GLU A 344 17.03 -7.17 11.12
CA GLU A 344 15.73 -7.79 11.46
C GLU A 344 14.65 -7.70 10.35
N ASP A 345 14.85 -6.89 9.30
CA ASP A 345 13.79 -6.63 8.30
C ASP A 345 13.94 -7.42 6.98
N GLN A 346 14.93 -8.33 6.87
CA GLN A 346 15.12 -9.16 5.67
C GLN A 346 14.21 -10.41 5.60
N GLU A 347 13.43 -10.69 6.65
CA GLU A 347 12.68 -11.96 6.78
C GLU A 347 11.31 -11.99 6.05
N TRP A 348 10.95 -10.94 5.30
CA TRP A 348 9.55 -10.75 4.86
C TRP A 348 9.33 -10.67 3.34
N ARG A 349 10.27 -11.15 2.52
CA ARG A 349 10.11 -11.21 1.06
C ARG A 349 9.60 -12.54 0.54
#